data_AF-A0A438FXW1-F1
#
_entry.id   AF-A0A438FXW1-F1
#
_cell.length_a   1.000
_cell.length_b   1.000
_cell.length_c   1.000
_cell.angle_alpha   90.00
_cell.angle_beta   90.00
_cell.angle_gamma   90.00
#
_symmetry.space_group_name_H-M   'P 1'
#
loop_
_entity.id
_entity.type
_entity.pdbx_description
1 polymer ?
#
loop_
_entity_poly.entity_id
_entity_poly.type
_entity_poly.pdbx_seq_one_letter_code
_entity_poly.pdbx_strand_id
1 'polypeptide(L)'
;MAENSFVQPAVPKFDGHYDHWAMLMENFLRSKEYWGLVESGIPTVAEGVVLTDAQRKNIDDQKLKDLKAKNYLFQALDRSVLETILNKDTTKNIWDSLKQKYQGTTRVKRAHLQALRKEFELLHMKAGESVNEYLLGPLP
;
A
#
# COMPACT_ATOMS: atom_id res chain seq x y z
N MET A 1 -28.02 17.07 21.95
CA MET A 1 -26.91 17.61 21.12
C MET A 1 -25.93 16.46 20.93
N ALA A 2 -25.83 15.91 19.73
CA ALA A 2 -24.86 14.84 19.45
C ALA A 2 -23.50 15.51 19.24
N GLU A 3 -22.57 15.27 20.16
CA GLU A 3 -21.17 15.62 19.96
C GLU A 3 -20.66 14.84 18.76
N ASN A 4 -20.49 15.54 17.63
CA ASN A 4 -19.70 15.03 16.52
C ASN A 4 -18.26 14.93 17.01
N SER A 5 -17.91 13.81 17.64
CA SER A 5 -16.54 13.45 17.92
C SER A 5 -15.85 13.27 16.57
N PHE A 6 -15.25 14.34 16.05
CA PHE A 6 -14.28 14.25 14.97
C PHE A 6 -13.09 13.48 15.51
N VAL A 7 -13.16 12.15 15.45
CA VAL A 7 -12.02 11.29 15.73
C VAL A 7 -10.99 11.64 14.67
N GLN A 8 -9.84 12.17 15.08
CA GLN A 8 -8.77 12.42 14.13
C GLN A 8 -8.47 11.10 13.40
N PRO A 9 -8.35 11.11 12.06
CA PRO A 9 -8.03 9.90 11.31
C PRO A 9 -6.74 9.30 11.89
N ALA A 10 -6.84 8.11 12.47
CA ALA A 10 -5.68 7.40 12.99
C ALA A 10 -4.76 7.03 11.82
N VAL A 11 -3.45 7.10 12.02
CA VAL A 11 -2.47 6.70 11.02
C VAL A 11 -2.69 5.21 10.69
N PRO A 12 -3.04 4.84 9.45
CA PRO A 12 -3.27 3.44 9.08
C PRO A 12 -2.02 2.60 9.28
N LYS A 13 -2.09 1.56 10.11
CA LYS A 13 -0.98 0.64 10.37
C LYS A 13 -0.84 -0.36 9.23
N PHE A 14 0.39 -0.63 8.83
CA PHE A 14 0.68 -1.61 7.78
C PHE A 14 0.58 -3.02 8.34
N ASP A 15 -0.29 -3.83 7.74
CA ASP A 15 -0.60 -5.21 8.14
C ASP A 15 -0.08 -6.27 7.14
N GLY A 16 0.66 -5.83 6.11
CA GLY A 16 1.11 -6.68 5.01
C GLY A 16 0.16 -6.71 3.80
N HIS A 17 -1.07 -6.21 3.91
CA HIS A 17 -1.98 -6.05 2.77
C HIS A 17 -1.75 -4.72 2.07
N TYR A 18 -0.70 -4.68 1.23
CA TYR A 18 -0.27 -3.45 0.59
C TYR A 18 -1.39 -2.70 -0.14
N ASP A 19 -2.20 -3.35 -0.99
CA ASP A 19 -3.25 -2.66 -1.76
C ASP A 19 -4.26 -1.92 -0.85
N HIS A 20 -4.66 -2.58 0.25
CA HIS A 20 -5.65 -2.03 1.18
C HIS A 20 -5.04 -0.91 2.03
N TRP A 21 -3.86 -1.17 2.61
CA TRP A 21 -3.15 -0.16 3.38
C TRP A 21 -2.78 1.06 2.54
N ALA A 22 -2.32 0.86 1.30
CA ALA A 22 -1.94 1.94 0.40
C ALA A 22 -3.14 2.83 0.08
N MET A 23 -4.33 2.27 -0.16
CA MET A 23 -5.56 3.03 -0.35
C MET A 23 -5.88 3.93 0.86
N LEU A 24 -5.78 3.38 2.07
CA LEU A 24 -6.06 4.15 3.30
C LEU A 24 -5.00 5.23 3.57
N MET A 25 -3.72 4.87 3.41
CA MET A 25 -2.61 5.79 3.65
C MET A 25 -2.55 6.90 2.60
N GLU A 26 -2.84 6.60 1.34
CA GLU A 26 -2.96 7.59 0.28
C GLU A 26 -4.06 8.61 0.61
N ASN A 27 -5.25 8.15 0.97
CA ASN A 27 -6.35 9.03 1.37
C ASN A 27 -5.97 9.90 2.58
N PHE A 28 -5.31 9.30 3.58
CA PHE A 28 -4.81 10.01 4.75
C PHE A 28 -3.81 11.13 4.37
N LEU A 29 -2.81 10.83 3.53
CA LEU A 29 -1.81 11.81 3.09
C LEU A 29 -2.40 12.89 2.16
N ARG A 30 -3.38 12.55 1.32
CA ARG A 30 -4.15 13.51 0.52
C ARG A 30 -4.91 14.48 1.40
N SER A 31 -5.55 14.00 2.48
CA SER A 31 -6.26 14.85 3.45
C SER A 31 -5.35 15.86 4.19
N LYS A 32 -4.05 15.56 4.26
CA LYS A 32 -3.01 16.41 4.85
C LYS A 32 -2.23 17.23 3.82
N GLU A 33 -2.59 17.13 2.53
CA GLU A 33 -1.91 17.78 1.40
C GLU A 33 -0.44 17.35 1.21
N TYR A 34 -0.08 16.15 1.66
CA TYR A 34 1.30 15.63 1.57
C TYR A 34 1.51 14.71 0.37
N TRP A 35 0.43 14.23 -0.26
CA TRP A 35 0.49 13.27 -1.35
C TRP A 35 1.35 13.73 -2.54
N GLY A 36 1.36 15.04 -2.85
CA GLY A 36 2.19 15.57 -3.94
C GLY A 36 3.68 15.28 -3.79
N LEU A 37 4.17 15.17 -2.54
CA LEU A 37 5.57 14.81 -2.25
C LEU A 37 5.84 13.31 -2.46
N VAL A 38 4.82 12.47 -2.30
CA VAL A 38 4.91 11.03 -2.58
C VAL A 38 4.96 10.79 -4.10
N GLU A 39 4.10 11.47 -4.86
CA GLU A 39 4.05 11.32 -6.32
C GLU A 39 5.26 11.97 -7.00
N SER A 40 5.52 13.24 -6.69
CA SER A 40 6.50 14.06 -7.43
C SER A 40 7.86 14.14 -6.76
N GLY A 41 7.96 13.85 -5.46
CA GLY A 41 9.17 14.09 -4.67
C GLY A 41 9.37 15.56 -4.32
N ILE A 42 10.45 15.85 -3.61
CA ILE A 42 10.91 17.24 -3.38
C ILE A 42 11.67 17.70 -4.65
N PRO A 43 11.40 18.90 -5.18
CA PRO A 43 12.13 19.48 -6.29
C PRO A 43 13.63 19.50 -5.99
N THR A 44 14.40 18.75 -6.77
CA THR A 44 15.85 18.85 -6.80
C THR A 44 16.25 20.10 -7.57
N VAL A 45 16.96 21.00 -6.89
CA VAL A 45 17.58 22.16 -7.52
C VAL A 45 18.81 21.69 -8.29
N ALA A 46 18.92 22.07 -9.56
CA ALA A 46 20.12 21.80 -10.34
C ALA A 46 21.33 22.54 -9.75
N GLU A 47 22.47 21.86 -9.65
CA GLU A 47 23.71 22.46 -9.17
C GLU A 47 24.08 23.69 -9.99
N GLY A 48 24.40 24.79 -9.31
CA GLY A 48 24.80 26.06 -9.95
C GLY A 48 23.66 27.05 -10.21
N VAL A 49 22.39 26.70 -9.94
CA VAL A 49 21.27 27.65 -10.05
C VAL A 49 21.18 28.53 -8.80
N VAL A 50 21.30 29.85 -8.98
CA VAL A 50 20.99 30.82 -7.93
C VAL A 50 19.48 30.84 -7.71
N LEU A 51 19.04 30.22 -6.61
CA LEU A 51 17.65 30.25 -6.19
C LEU A 51 17.28 31.66 -5.72
N THR A 52 16.11 32.12 -6.13
CA THR A 52 15.49 33.29 -5.49
C THR A 52 15.07 32.94 -4.06
N ASP A 53 14.95 33.95 -3.19
CA ASP A 53 14.50 33.74 -1.80
C ASP A 53 13.14 33.06 -1.73
N ALA A 54 12.24 33.36 -2.67
CA ALA A 54 10.94 32.72 -2.80
C ALA A 54 11.05 31.22 -3.15
N GLN A 55 11.97 30.85 -4.06
CA GLN A 55 12.21 29.45 -4.41
C GLN A 55 12.82 28.68 -3.24
N ARG A 56 13.79 29.27 -2.53
CA ARG A 56 14.43 28.66 -1.37
C ARG A 56 13.40 28.38 -0.26
N LYS A 57 12.56 29.37 0.06
CA LYS A 57 11.49 29.21 1.04
C LYS A 57 10.51 28.10 0.66
N ASN A 58 10.12 28.03 -0.61
CA ASN A 58 9.23 26.96 -1.10
C ASN A 58 9.86 25.56 -0.95
N ILE A 59 11.15 25.41 -1.23
CA ILE A 59 11.85 24.13 -1.05
C ILE A 59 11.92 23.75 0.43
N ASP A 60 12.21 24.70 1.32
CA ASP A 60 12.26 24.44 2.76
C ASP A 60 10.88 24.06 3.31
N ASP A 61 9.81 24.71 2.84
CA ASP A 61 8.44 24.33 3.18
C ASP A 61 8.10 22.91 2.71
N GLN A 62 8.56 22.51 1.51
CA GLN A 62 8.36 21.15 1.00
C GLN A 62 9.18 20.11 1.76
N LYS A 63 10.43 20.42 2.13
CA LYS A 63 11.25 19.57 3.01
C LYS A 63 10.57 19.37 4.37
N LEU A 64 10.00 20.43 4.94
CA LEU A 64 9.27 20.32 6.20
C LEU A 64 8.02 19.43 6.07
N LYS A 65 7.26 19.58 4.98
CA LYS A 65 6.11 18.70 4.68
C LYS A 65 6.56 17.25 4.47
N ASP A 66 7.70 17.02 3.81
CA ASP A 66 8.25 15.68 3.62
C ASP A 66 8.61 15.03 4.96
N LEU A 67 9.29 15.76 5.86
CA LEU A 67 9.57 15.25 7.21
C LEU A 67 8.30 14.85 7.97
N LYS A 68 7.21 15.61 7.84
CA LYS A 68 5.92 15.27 8.45
C LYS A 68 5.30 14.02 7.83
N ALA A 69 5.34 13.88 6.52
CA ALA A 69 4.84 12.70 5.82
C ALA A 69 5.67 11.44 6.15
N LYS A 70 7.00 11.56 6.20
CA LYS A 70 7.90 10.50 6.69
C LYS A 70 7.54 10.04 8.10
N ASN A 71 7.27 10.97 9.01
CA ASN A 71 6.85 10.63 10.38
C ASN A 71 5.55 9.81 10.40
N TYR A 72 4.62 10.06 9.49
CA TYR A 72 3.42 9.23 9.39
C TYR A 72 3.72 7.84 8.83
N LEU A 73 4.58 7.73 7.83
CA LEU A 73 5.02 6.41 7.34
C LEU A 73 5.77 5.63 8.42
N PHE A 74 6.64 6.28 9.21
CA PHE A 74 7.32 5.62 10.32
C PHE A 74 6.38 5.18 11.43
N GLN A 75 5.30 5.94 11.69
CA GLN A 75 4.26 5.50 12.60
C GLN A 75 3.43 4.35 12.03
N ALA A 76 3.25 4.29 10.72
CA ALA A 76 2.48 3.24 10.06
C ALA A 76 3.21 1.90 9.99
N LEU A 77 4.54 1.92 9.99
CA LEU A 77 5.39 0.76 9.71
C LEU A 77 6.08 0.26 10.97
N ASP A 78 6.06 -1.05 11.17
CA ASP A 78 6.83 -1.67 12.24
C ASP A 78 8.32 -1.75 11.89
N ARG A 79 9.15 -1.94 12.93
CA ARG A 79 10.61 -2.00 12.83
C ARG A 79 11.11 -2.97 11.76
N SER A 80 10.53 -4.17 11.70
CA SER A 80 10.92 -5.20 10.73
C SER A 80 10.70 -4.75 9.28
N VAL A 81 9.65 -3.96 9.01
CA VAL A 81 9.38 -3.42 7.69
C VAL A 81 10.33 -2.29 7.38
N LEU A 82 10.58 -1.39 8.34
CA LEU A 82 11.52 -0.28 8.20
C LEU A 82 12.95 -0.75 7.91
N GLU A 83 13.41 -1.81 8.57
CA GLU A 83 14.74 -2.41 8.34
C GLU A 83 14.91 -2.93 6.91
N THR A 84 13.81 -3.22 6.22
CA THR A 84 13.87 -3.74 4.85
C THR A 84 13.90 -2.66 3.76
N ILE A 85 13.68 -1.40 4.14
CA ILE A 85 13.71 -0.26 3.22
C ILE A 85 15.14 0.29 3.20
N LEU A 86 15.84 0.21 2.07
CA LEU A 86 17.23 0.63 1.99
C LEU A 86 17.37 2.17 2.00
N ASN A 87 16.61 2.85 1.17
CA ASN A 87 16.61 4.32 1.08
C ASN A 87 15.38 4.90 1.78
N LYS A 88 15.61 5.76 2.78
CA LYS A 88 14.58 6.46 3.57
C LYS A 88 14.75 7.98 3.53
N ASP A 89 15.42 8.51 2.52
CA ASP A 89 15.79 9.93 2.44
C ASP A 89 14.54 10.81 2.28
N THR A 90 13.60 10.40 1.42
CA THR A 90 12.32 11.10 1.20
C THR A 90 11.13 10.19 1.47
N THR A 91 9.95 10.79 1.69
CA THR A 91 8.67 10.05 1.78
C THR A 91 8.44 9.19 0.54
N LYS A 92 8.78 9.73 -0.64
CA LYS A 92 8.69 9.02 -1.92
C LYS A 92 9.55 7.76 -1.93
N ASN A 93 10.81 7.83 -1.50
CA ASN A 93 11.69 6.65 -1.48
C ASN A 93 11.13 5.53 -0.59
N ILE A 94 10.57 5.89 0.56
CA ILE A 94 9.93 4.93 1.47
C ILE A 94 8.71 4.29 0.80
N TRP A 95 7.82 5.11 0.21
CA TRP A 95 6.61 4.65 -0.46
C TRP A 95 6.90 3.74 -1.64
N ASP A 96 7.83 4.13 -2.51
CA ASP A 96 8.23 3.35 -3.69
C ASP A 96 8.88 2.02 -3.29
N SER A 97 9.69 2.02 -2.23
CA SER A 97 10.28 0.78 -1.69
C SER A 97 9.21 -0.19 -1.18
N LEU A 98 8.20 0.31 -0.47
CA LEU A 98 7.07 -0.52 -0.02
C LEU A 98 6.27 -1.07 -1.21
N LYS A 99 6.01 -0.22 -2.20
CA LYS A 99 5.31 -0.60 -3.43
C LYS A 99 6.04 -1.73 -4.15
N GLN A 100 7.34 -1.56 -4.39
CA GLN A 100 8.16 -2.56 -5.07
C GLN A 100 8.17 -3.90 -4.32
N LYS A 101 8.28 -3.87 -2.99
CA LYS A 101 8.37 -5.09 -2.18
C LYS A 101 7.05 -5.82 -2.01
N TYR A 102 5.95 -5.10 -1.77
CA TYR A 102 4.71 -5.71 -1.32
C TYR A 102 3.61 -5.74 -2.39
N GLN A 103 3.58 -4.82 -3.36
CA GLN A 103 2.54 -4.80 -4.39
C GLN A 103 2.56 -6.07 -5.26
N GLY A 104 3.75 -6.53 -5.68
CA GLY A 104 3.89 -7.78 -6.45
C GLY A 104 3.54 -9.02 -5.62
N THR A 105 4.01 -9.06 -4.37
CA THR A 105 3.77 -10.17 -3.45
C THR A 105 2.29 -10.36 -3.15
N THR A 106 1.54 -9.29 -2.90
CA THR A 106 0.09 -9.37 -2.60
C THR A 106 -0.70 -9.87 -3.80
N ARG A 107 -0.38 -9.40 -5.01
CA ARG A 107 -1.05 -9.84 -6.26
C ARG A 107 -0.80 -11.31 -6.56
N VAL A 108 0.45 -11.76 -6.45
CA VAL A 108 0.81 -13.17 -6.70
C VAL A 108 0.16 -14.09 -5.67
N LYS A 109 0.20 -13.75 -4.38
CA LYS A 109 -0.47 -14.54 -3.33
C LYS A 109 -1.98 -14.67 -3.56
N ARG A 110 -2.64 -13.58 -3.96
CA ARG A 110 -4.10 -13.60 -4.25
C ARG A 110 -4.42 -14.48 -5.45
N ALA A 111 -3.65 -14.37 -6.53
CA ALA A 111 -3.83 -15.20 -7.72
C ALA A 111 -3.63 -16.69 -7.41
N HIS A 112 -2.61 -17.03 -6.61
CA HIS A 112 -2.35 -18.41 -6.20
C HIS A 112 -3.48 -18.97 -5.34
N LEU A 113 -4.01 -18.19 -4.39
CA LEU A 113 -5.14 -18.58 -3.56
C LEU A 113 -6.42 -18.80 -4.39
N GLN A 114 -6.66 -17.96 -5.39
CA GLN A 114 -7.80 -18.10 -6.30
C GLN A 114 -7.67 -19.33 -7.20
N ALA A 115 -6.47 -19.62 -7.70
CA ALA A 115 -6.21 -20.84 -8.48
C ALA A 115 -6.50 -22.09 -7.63
N LEU A 116 -6.00 -22.14 -6.39
CA LEU A 116 -6.24 -23.27 -5.49
C LEU A 116 -7.72 -23.45 -5.15
N ARG A 117 -8.47 -22.36 -4.93
CA ARG A 117 -9.93 -22.44 -4.72
C ARG A 117 -10.64 -23.01 -5.94
N LYS A 118 -10.27 -22.57 -7.14
CA LYS A 118 -10.85 -23.10 -8.39
C LYS A 118 -10.52 -24.57 -8.59
N GLU A 119 -9.29 -25.00 -8.28
CA GLU A 119 -8.89 -26.41 -8.32
C GLU A 119 -9.70 -27.25 -7.31
N PHE A 120 -9.91 -26.73 -6.11
CA PHE A 120 -10.74 -27.40 -5.09
C PHE A 120 -12.20 -27.54 -5.54
N GLU A 121 -12.80 -26.49 -6.08
CA GLU A 121 -14.16 -26.52 -6.64
C GLU A 121 -14.27 -27.52 -7.80
N LEU A 122 -13.30 -27.53 -8.72
CA LEU A 122 -13.26 -28.48 -9.84
C LEU A 122 -13.12 -29.93 -9.38
N LEU A 123 -12.27 -30.20 -8.39
CA LEU A 123 -12.14 -31.54 -7.80
C LEU A 123 -13.46 -32.00 -7.15
N HIS A 124 -14.14 -31.10 -6.45
CA HIS A 124 -15.42 -31.38 -5.83
C HIS A 124 -16.53 -31.64 -6.87
N MET A 125 -16.57 -30.87 -7.96
CA MET A 125 -17.50 -31.12 -9.08
C MET A 125 -17.25 -32.49 -9.71
N LYS A 126 -15.99 -32.83 -10.04
CA LYS A 126 -15.65 -34.13 -10.63
C LYS A 126 -15.98 -35.31 -9.71
N ALA A 127 -15.77 -35.16 -8.40
CA ALA A 127 -16.14 -36.18 -7.43
C ALA A 127 -17.68 -36.38 -7.39
N GLY A 128 -18.45 -35.30 -7.38
CA GLY A 128 -19.91 -35.35 -7.38
C GLY A 128 -20.51 -35.91 -8.68
N GLU A 129 -19.93 -35.60 -9.84
CA GLU A 129 -20.36 -36.15 -11.14
C GLU A 129 -20.11 -37.66 -11.24
N SER A 130 -18.95 -38.14 -10.78
CA SER A 130 -18.62 -39.58 -10.80
C SER A 130 -19.52 -40.44 -9.90
N VAL A 131 -20.03 -39.89 -8.80
CA VAL A 131 -20.99 -40.59 -7.91
C VAL A 131 -22.34 -40.76 -8.59
N ASN A 132 -22.77 -39.78 -9.38
CA ASN A 132 -24.06 -39.83 -10.08
C ASN A 132 -24.04 -40.81 -11.26
N GLU A 133 -22.89 -40.95 -11.93
CA GLU A 133 -22.71 -41.89 -13.04
C GLU A 133 -22.69 -43.36 -12.56
N TYR A 134 -22.20 -43.61 -11.33
CA TYR A 134 -22.24 -44.95 -10.72
C TYR A 134 -23.63 -45.40 -10.26
N LEU A 135 -24.56 -44.48 -9.98
CA LEU A 135 -25.93 -44.79 -9.54
C LEU A 135 -26.91 -45.06 -10.69
N LEU A 136 -26.50 -44.83 -11.95
CA LEU A 136 -27.32 -45.01 -13.15
C LEU A 136 -26.91 -46.22 -14.02
N GLY A 137 -26.04 -47.10 -13.51
CA GLY A 137 -25.78 -48.38 -14.16
C GLY A 137 -27.06 -49.23 -14.23
N PRO A 138 -27.43 -49.81 -15.39
CA PRO A 138 -28.65 -50.57 -15.51
C PRO A 138 -28.57 -51.80 -14.59
N LEU A 139 -29.47 -51.86 -13.61
CA LEU A 139 -29.68 -53.07 -12.80
C LEU A 139 -30.12 -54.21 -13.75
N PRO A 140 -29.56 -55.43 -13.58
CA PRO A 140 -29.85 -56.60 -14.41
C PRO A 140 -31.29 -57.11 -14.29
#